data_AF-A0A8I1MMA4-F1
#
_entry.id   AF-A0A8I1MMA4-F1
#
_cell.length_a   1.000
_cell.length_b   1.000
_cell.length_c   1.000
_cell.angle_alpha   90.00
_cell.angle_beta   90.00
_cell.angle_gamma   90.00
#
_symmetry.space_group_name_H-M   'P 1'
#
loop_
_entity.id
_entity.type
_entity.pdbx_description
1 polymer ?
#
loop_
_entity_poly.entity_id
_entity_poly.type
_entity_poly.pdbx_seq_one_letter_code
_entity_poly.pdbx_strand_id
1 'polypeptide(L)'
;MTSNCGQNWSSISEVIRQRISADGYERWFHGVDIVSDDGIRMVLSVPNPIHQFFIESNYLPLVQDAAAEVLGAARKIQFVAPGREDGGVALAANSAAPQEAPAPKVAVRERPSAPASSAASGSASGLNSRNTFETFVVGSNNQFAHGAAIAVAKSPAKTYNPFFVYGGSGLGKTHLLQAIGHYVLANQKSARVVYLSSEQFTNEFIDAIQHGTLVKFRKKYRQADVLMIDDIQFLAGKERSQEEFFHTFNTLHDGHKQIVLSSDRPASEIEKLEQRLVSRFEWGMTAELQPPDMETRIAILKKKAEGLHINVEPWVIEFLADRIRNNVRRLEGALMRVASYKSLSDREITRDVIENLLRDIFQEQARRAVTIEQIQRKVAEHYDVRLADMTSKRRPANIAFPRQVAMYLARELTNSSLNDIGDAFGGKDHGTVIHACKLIKRRIDEDEKTRHTIKMLDSQLQR
;
A
#
# COMPACT_ATOMS: atom_id res chain seq x y z
N MET A 1 17.82 -24.58 -30.15
CA MET A 1 17.87 -23.47 -29.17
C MET A 1 17.20 -23.82 -27.84
N THR A 2 16.28 -24.80 -27.79
CA THR A 2 15.60 -25.26 -26.56
C THR A 2 16.54 -25.94 -25.54
N SER A 3 17.58 -26.66 -25.98
CA SER A 3 18.48 -27.41 -25.11
C SER A 3 19.32 -26.54 -24.15
N ASN A 4 19.57 -25.27 -24.49
CA ASN A 4 20.36 -24.36 -23.65
C ASN A 4 19.50 -23.69 -22.56
N CYS A 5 18.19 -23.52 -22.80
CA CYS A 5 17.27 -22.87 -21.86
C CYS A 5 17.02 -23.73 -20.61
N GLY A 6 16.87 -25.06 -20.78
CA GLY A 6 16.71 -25.98 -19.64
C GLY A 6 17.96 -26.10 -18.77
N GLN A 7 19.16 -26.14 -19.37
CA GLN A 7 20.42 -26.15 -18.63
C GLN A 7 20.64 -24.83 -17.89
N ASN A 8 20.38 -23.69 -18.54
CA ASN A 8 20.50 -22.38 -17.91
C ASN A 8 19.53 -22.21 -16.73
N TRP A 9 18.28 -22.70 -16.85
CA TRP A 9 17.35 -22.65 -15.73
C TRP A 9 17.81 -23.53 -14.56
N SER A 10 18.34 -24.72 -14.83
CA SER A 10 18.83 -25.62 -13.77
C SER A 10 19.90 -24.97 -12.89
N SER A 11 20.86 -24.26 -13.50
CA SER A 11 21.91 -23.54 -12.77
C SER A 11 21.39 -22.31 -12.04
N ILE A 12 20.47 -21.53 -12.63
CA ILE A 12 19.83 -20.38 -11.96
C ILE A 12 19.01 -20.86 -10.76
N SER A 13 18.27 -21.95 -10.95
CA SER A 13 17.49 -22.62 -9.92
C SER A 13 18.36 -23.05 -8.73
N GLU A 14 19.56 -23.57 -8.98
CA GLU A 14 20.49 -23.99 -7.93
C GLU A 14 20.97 -22.80 -7.08
N VAL A 15 21.29 -21.66 -7.71
CA VAL A 15 21.62 -20.41 -6.99
C VAL A 15 20.44 -19.91 -6.16
N ILE A 16 19.21 -19.99 -6.71
CA ILE A 16 18.01 -19.61 -5.97
C ILE A 16 17.80 -20.54 -4.76
N ARG A 17 17.96 -21.87 -4.91
CA ARG A 17 17.84 -22.85 -3.81
C ARG A 17 18.79 -22.59 -2.64
N GLN A 18 19.97 -22.03 -2.90
CA GLN A 18 20.93 -21.68 -1.85
C GLN A 18 20.54 -20.43 -1.06
N ARG A 19 19.68 -19.58 -1.62
CA ARG A 19 19.33 -18.25 -1.06
C ARG A 19 17.95 -18.19 -0.42
N ILE A 20 17.11 -19.21 -0.60
CA ILE A 20 15.78 -19.32 0.02
C ILE A 20 15.61 -20.66 0.72
N SER A 21 14.60 -20.76 1.58
CA SER A 21 14.26 -22.03 2.24
C SER A 21 13.80 -23.07 1.20
N ALA A 22 14.07 -24.36 1.48
CA ALA A 22 13.64 -25.46 0.61
C ALA A 22 12.12 -25.44 0.35
N ASP A 23 11.32 -25.13 1.39
CA ASP A 23 9.87 -24.95 1.28
C ASP A 23 9.48 -23.73 0.42
N GLY A 24 10.21 -22.61 0.51
CA GLY A 24 10.00 -21.44 -0.33
C GLY A 24 10.32 -21.70 -1.81
N TYR A 25 11.38 -22.49 -2.07
CA TYR A 25 11.73 -22.90 -3.43
C TYR A 25 10.67 -23.82 -4.02
N GLU A 26 10.31 -24.88 -3.30
CA GLU A 26 9.36 -25.89 -3.79
C GLU A 26 8.00 -25.26 -4.11
N ARG A 27 7.57 -24.30 -3.29
CA ARG A 27 6.29 -23.61 -3.47
C ARG A 27 6.25 -22.65 -4.65
N TRP A 28 7.35 -22.00 -5.01
CA TRP A 28 7.30 -20.87 -5.95
C TRP A 28 8.10 -21.08 -7.22
N PHE A 29 9.14 -21.91 -7.19
CA PHE A 29 10.09 -22.06 -8.28
C PHE A 29 10.07 -23.46 -8.93
N HIS A 30 9.40 -24.44 -8.32
CA HIS A 30 9.36 -25.82 -8.82
C HIS A 30 8.77 -25.95 -10.24
N GLY A 31 7.79 -25.12 -10.60
CA GLY A 31 7.14 -25.13 -11.93
C GLY A 31 7.54 -23.98 -12.84
N VAL A 32 8.69 -23.34 -12.60
CA VAL A 32 9.18 -22.23 -13.42
C VAL A 32 10.20 -22.77 -14.42
N ASP A 33 10.20 -22.25 -15.65
CA ASP A 33 11.14 -22.63 -16.70
C ASP A 33 11.47 -21.45 -17.63
N ILE A 34 12.62 -21.48 -18.31
CA ILE A 34 12.95 -20.47 -19.33
C ILE A 34 12.27 -20.82 -20.65
N VAL A 35 11.42 -19.92 -21.14
CA VAL A 35 10.74 -20.00 -22.45
C VAL A 35 11.64 -19.46 -23.57
N SER A 36 12.27 -18.31 -23.32
CA SER A 36 13.18 -17.68 -24.28
C SER A 36 14.19 -16.77 -23.57
N ASP A 37 15.41 -16.71 -24.07
CA ASP A 37 16.43 -15.73 -23.69
C ASP A 37 17.06 -15.15 -24.96
N ASP A 38 16.89 -13.84 -25.19
CA ASP A 38 17.46 -13.12 -26.34
C ASP A 38 18.78 -12.40 -26.00
N GLY A 39 19.32 -12.62 -24.80
CA GLY A 39 20.54 -11.96 -24.31
C GLY A 39 20.30 -10.62 -23.60
N ILE A 40 19.13 -10.01 -23.77
CA ILE A 40 18.72 -8.76 -23.10
C ILE A 40 17.49 -9.02 -22.22
N ARG A 41 16.59 -9.88 -22.66
CA ARG A 41 15.32 -10.24 -22.05
C ARG A 41 15.25 -11.75 -21.88
N MET A 42 14.87 -12.16 -20.69
CA MET A 42 14.60 -13.56 -20.36
C MET A 42 13.13 -13.69 -20.00
N VAL A 43 12.45 -14.62 -20.66
CA VAL A 43 11.04 -14.93 -20.43
C VAL A 43 10.95 -16.23 -19.66
N LEU A 44 10.38 -16.16 -18.46
CA LEU A 44 10.13 -17.30 -17.57
C LEU A 44 8.66 -17.72 -17.66
N SER A 45 8.39 -18.99 -17.92
CA SER A 45 7.08 -19.58 -17.73
C SER A 45 6.86 -19.82 -16.25
N VAL A 46 5.69 -19.46 -15.73
CA VAL A 46 5.25 -19.81 -14.38
C VAL A 46 3.95 -20.60 -14.43
N PRO A 47 3.63 -21.40 -13.40
CA PRO A 47 2.44 -22.26 -13.43
C PRO A 47 1.12 -21.49 -13.52
N ASN A 48 1.03 -20.29 -12.93
CA ASN A 48 -0.17 -19.47 -12.93
C ASN A 48 0.14 -17.99 -12.59
N PRO A 49 -0.82 -17.06 -12.77
CA PRO A 49 -0.62 -15.64 -12.48
C PRO A 49 -0.28 -15.33 -11.02
N ILE A 50 -0.66 -16.19 -10.06
CA ILE A 50 -0.31 -16.04 -8.64
C ILE A 50 1.19 -16.22 -8.44
N HIS A 51 1.80 -17.22 -9.08
CA HIS A 51 3.25 -17.43 -9.06
C HIS A 51 3.99 -16.24 -9.65
N GLN A 52 3.55 -15.74 -10.82
CA GLN A 52 4.11 -14.54 -11.42
C GLN A 52 4.08 -13.37 -10.43
N PHE A 53 2.90 -13.07 -9.86
CA PHE A 53 2.76 -11.95 -8.93
C PHE A 53 3.64 -12.09 -7.70
N PHE A 54 3.70 -13.28 -7.11
CA PHE A 54 4.46 -13.51 -5.89
C PHE A 54 5.96 -13.38 -6.13
N ILE A 55 6.47 -13.97 -7.23
CA ILE A 55 7.88 -13.86 -7.61
C ILE A 55 8.22 -12.41 -7.97
N GLU A 56 7.39 -11.73 -8.77
CA GLU A 56 7.58 -10.31 -9.12
C GLU A 56 7.67 -9.41 -7.87
N SER A 57 6.83 -9.67 -6.87
CA SER A 57 6.72 -8.81 -5.69
C SER A 57 7.78 -9.09 -4.63
N ASN A 58 8.23 -10.35 -4.49
CA ASN A 58 9.06 -10.77 -3.36
C ASN A 58 10.46 -11.24 -3.75
N TYR A 59 10.63 -11.76 -4.98
CA TYR A 59 11.87 -12.42 -5.40
C TYR A 59 12.44 -11.90 -6.72
N LEU A 60 11.85 -10.89 -7.35
CA LEU A 60 12.34 -10.35 -8.61
C LEU A 60 13.82 -9.94 -8.56
N PRO A 61 14.31 -9.22 -7.52
CA PRO A 61 15.72 -8.89 -7.42
C PRO A 61 16.59 -10.15 -7.32
N LEU A 62 16.16 -11.13 -6.52
CA LEU A 62 16.87 -12.40 -6.36
C LEU A 62 17.00 -13.17 -7.68
N VAL A 63 15.92 -13.22 -8.47
CA VAL A 63 15.92 -13.90 -9.78
C VAL A 63 16.83 -13.17 -10.77
N GLN A 64 16.82 -11.84 -10.75
CA GLN A 64 17.72 -11.02 -11.58
C GLN A 64 19.18 -11.24 -11.22
N ASP A 65 19.50 -11.27 -9.93
CA ASP A 65 20.86 -11.49 -9.43
C ASP A 65 21.35 -12.90 -9.77
N ALA A 66 20.52 -13.92 -9.55
CA ALA A 66 20.86 -15.31 -9.89
C ALA A 66 21.05 -15.49 -11.40
N ALA A 67 20.20 -14.86 -12.23
CA ALA A 67 20.35 -14.90 -13.67
C ALA A 67 21.63 -14.17 -14.14
N ALA A 68 21.97 -13.05 -13.53
CA ALA A 68 23.19 -12.30 -13.86
C ALA A 68 24.46 -13.07 -13.47
N GLU A 69 24.44 -13.80 -12.36
CA GLU A 69 25.55 -14.63 -11.89
C GLU A 69 25.83 -15.81 -12.83
N VAL A 70 24.77 -16.54 -13.22
CA VAL A 70 24.91 -17.72 -14.08
C VAL A 70 25.23 -17.33 -15.53
N LEU A 71 24.62 -16.27 -16.05
CA LEU A 71 24.75 -15.87 -17.45
C LEU A 71 25.81 -14.80 -17.70
N GLY A 72 26.48 -14.32 -16.64
CA GLY A 72 27.52 -13.30 -16.69
C GLY A 72 27.06 -11.90 -17.14
N ALA A 73 25.76 -11.67 -17.29
CA ALA A 73 25.17 -10.40 -17.69
C ALA A 73 23.73 -10.27 -17.23
N ALA A 74 23.33 -9.05 -16.85
CA ALA A 74 21.97 -8.77 -16.41
C ALA A 74 20.93 -9.02 -17.52
N ARG A 75 19.80 -9.61 -17.15
CA ARG A 75 18.65 -9.84 -18.02
C ARG A 75 17.43 -9.11 -17.46
N LYS A 76 16.63 -8.53 -18.36
CA LYS A 76 15.29 -8.08 -18.01
C LYS A 76 14.35 -9.28 -17.96
N ILE A 77 13.93 -9.65 -16.76
CA ILE A 77 13.04 -10.80 -16.54
C ILE A 77 11.59 -10.41 -16.85
N GLN A 78 10.91 -11.25 -17.62
CA GLN A 78 9.47 -11.21 -17.86
C GLN A 78 8.88 -12.57 -17.55
N PHE A 79 7.64 -12.60 -17.08
CA PHE A 79 6.93 -13.85 -16.78
C PHE A 79 5.74 -14.04 -17.71
N VAL A 80 5.50 -15.29 -18.09
CA VAL A 80 4.33 -15.73 -18.85
C VAL A 80 3.62 -16.81 -18.02
N ALA A 81 2.31 -16.66 -17.86
CA ALA A 81 1.47 -17.62 -17.15
C ALA A 81 0.31 -18.08 -18.06
N PRO A 82 -0.09 -19.36 -18.02
CA PRO A 82 -1.27 -19.83 -18.75
C PRO A 82 -2.54 -19.15 -18.22
N GLY A 83 -3.40 -18.69 -19.13
CA GLY A 83 -4.67 -18.00 -18.83
C GLY A 83 -4.64 -16.47 -18.96
N ARG A 84 -3.50 -15.89 -19.32
CA ARG A 84 -3.38 -14.46 -19.66
C ARG A 84 -3.45 -14.31 -21.18
N GLU A 85 -4.63 -14.01 -21.72
CA GLU A 85 -4.72 -13.46 -23.09
C GLU A 85 -4.24 -12.01 -23.07
N ASP A 86 -2.92 -11.81 -22.99
CA ASP A 86 -2.34 -10.55 -23.42
C ASP A 86 -2.46 -10.51 -24.95
N GLY A 87 -3.42 -9.72 -25.43
CA GLY A 87 -3.70 -9.55 -26.83
C GLY A 87 -2.46 -9.17 -27.64
N GLY A 88 -2.14 -10.02 -28.61
CA GLY A 88 -1.44 -9.67 -29.83
C GLY A 88 0.06 -9.90 -29.84
N VAL A 89 0.49 -11.14 -30.14
CA VAL A 89 1.46 -11.35 -31.23
C VAL A 89 1.08 -12.67 -31.94
N ALA A 90 0.37 -12.54 -33.06
CA ALA A 90 0.19 -13.64 -33.99
C ALA A 90 1.54 -13.95 -34.65
N LEU A 91 2.00 -15.18 -34.46
CA LEU A 91 3.05 -15.80 -35.25
C LEU A 91 2.55 -15.97 -36.68
N ALA A 92 3.12 -15.24 -37.63
CA ALA A 92 3.07 -15.58 -39.04
C ALA A 92 4.47 -15.47 -39.63
N ALA A 93 4.99 -16.63 -40.03
CA ALA A 93 6.27 -16.83 -40.68
C ALA A 93 6.33 -16.12 -42.04
N ASN A 94 7.51 -15.58 -42.37
CA ASN A 94 8.04 -15.81 -43.71
C ASN A 94 9.57 -15.72 -43.73
N SER A 95 10.16 -16.76 -44.31
CA SER A 95 11.58 -16.98 -44.54
C SER A 95 12.09 -16.21 -45.76
N ALA A 96 13.32 -15.70 -45.71
CA ALA A 96 14.37 -15.92 -46.71
C ALA A 96 15.61 -15.04 -46.40
N ALA A 97 16.79 -15.58 -46.66
CA ALA A 97 18.10 -15.17 -46.15
C ALA A 97 18.90 -14.25 -47.14
N PRO A 98 20.26 -14.20 -47.13
CA PRO A 98 21.10 -13.15 -46.51
C PRO A 98 22.10 -12.49 -47.50
N GLN A 99 22.74 -11.36 -47.14
CA GLN A 99 23.99 -10.79 -47.70
C GLN A 99 24.14 -9.34 -47.19
N GLU A 100 25.27 -8.69 -46.96
CA GLU A 100 26.72 -8.97 -46.94
C GLU A 100 27.34 -7.70 -46.32
N ALA A 101 28.44 -7.80 -45.56
CA ALA A 101 29.21 -6.65 -45.07
C ALA A 101 30.13 -6.10 -46.20
N PRO A 102 30.69 -4.87 -46.11
CA PRO A 102 31.89 -4.66 -45.27
C PRO A 102 32.06 -3.27 -44.60
N ALA A 103 32.92 -3.25 -43.58
CA ALA A 103 33.53 -2.06 -42.91
C ALA A 103 34.65 -1.43 -43.81
N PRO A 104 35.55 -0.47 -43.42
CA PRO A 104 36.07 -0.05 -42.09
C PRO A 104 36.28 1.52 -41.93
N LYS A 105 36.76 2.18 -40.85
CA LYS A 105 38.08 2.14 -40.16
C LYS A 105 38.15 3.12 -38.93
N VAL A 106 38.64 2.61 -37.79
CA VAL A 106 39.83 3.07 -36.98
C VAL A 106 39.67 4.24 -35.96
N ALA A 107 39.57 3.91 -34.66
CA ALA A 107 40.53 4.13 -33.53
C ALA A 107 40.40 5.49 -32.80
N VAL A 108 40.53 5.69 -31.48
CA VAL A 108 41.42 5.13 -30.44
C VAL A 108 40.73 5.21 -29.04
N ARG A 109 41.17 4.32 -28.15
CA ARG A 109 40.94 4.17 -26.68
C ARG A 109 40.70 5.43 -25.85
N GLU A 110 39.85 5.28 -24.83
CA GLU A 110 40.17 5.54 -23.40
C GLU A 110 39.16 4.81 -22.49
N ARG A 111 39.63 4.07 -21.47
CA ARG A 111 38.80 3.60 -20.33
C ARG A 111 38.73 4.73 -19.32
N PRO A 112 37.57 5.03 -18.72
CA PRO A 112 37.41 4.60 -17.33
C PRO A 112 35.96 4.23 -16.90
N SER A 113 35.90 3.42 -15.83
CA SER A 113 34.85 3.32 -14.79
C SER A 113 33.41 3.00 -15.20
N ALA A 114 32.93 1.87 -14.67
CA ALA A 114 31.55 1.38 -14.72
C ALA A 114 30.51 2.41 -14.22
N PRO A 115 29.40 2.58 -14.94
CA PRO A 115 28.19 3.16 -14.37
C PRO A 115 27.29 2.04 -13.83
N ALA A 116 26.95 2.13 -12.54
CA ALA A 116 25.89 1.36 -11.90
C ALA A 116 24.57 1.61 -12.65
N SER A 117 24.12 0.60 -13.39
CA SER A 117 22.94 0.66 -14.23
C SER A 117 21.67 0.48 -13.41
N SER A 118 20.97 1.59 -13.23
CA SER A 118 19.52 1.66 -13.06
C SER A 118 18.78 0.84 -14.12
N ALA A 119 18.03 -0.19 -13.74
CA ALA A 119 16.94 -0.74 -14.56
C ALA A 119 16.07 -1.74 -13.77
N ALA A 120 15.04 -1.25 -13.08
CA ALA A 120 13.82 -2.03 -12.85
C ALA A 120 12.76 -1.52 -13.84
N SER A 121 12.28 -2.40 -14.70
CA SER A 121 11.33 -2.05 -15.75
C SER A 121 9.91 -1.95 -15.22
N GLY A 122 9.44 -0.71 -15.08
CA GLY A 122 8.04 -0.34 -14.91
C GLY A 122 7.90 1.16 -15.16
N SER A 123 7.91 1.58 -16.43
CA SER A 123 7.99 2.99 -16.88
C SER A 123 9.21 3.77 -16.32
N ALA A 124 9.67 4.81 -17.02
CA ALA A 124 10.82 5.61 -16.58
C ALA A 124 10.59 6.38 -15.25
N SER A 125 9.41 6.24 -14.64
CA SER A 125 8.92 7.01 -13.49
C SER A 125 8.76 6.19 -12.20
N GLY A 126 9.07 4.89 -12.18
CA GLY A 126 9.00 4.07 -10.95
C GLY A 126 7.57 3.76 -10.46
N LEU A 127 6.57 3.91 -11.33
CA LEU A 127 5.16 3.66 -11.02
C LEU A 127 4.79 2.19 -11.22
N ASN A 128 4.05 1.60 -10.29
CA ASN A 128 3.49 0.27 -10.45
C ASN A 128 2.31 0.32 -11.42
N SER A 129 2.37 -0.44 -12.52
CA SER A 129 1.35 -0.45 -13.59
C SER A 129 -0.05 -0.85 -13.11
N ARG A 130 -0.18 -1.47 -11.94
CA ARG A 130 -1.46 -1.92 -11.38
C ARG A 130 -2.17 -0.85 -10.55
N ASN A 131 -1.48 0.21 -10.15
CA ASN A 131 -2.01 1.25 -9.29
C ASN A 131 -2.66 2.37 -10.12
N THR A 132 -3.80 2.09 -10.76
CA THR A 132 -4.53 3.05 -11.61
C THR A 132 -5.88 3.40 -11.00
N PHE A 133 -6.56 4.44 -11.51
CA PHE A 133 -7.90 4.79 -11.02
C PHE A 133 -8.91 3.67 -11.31
N GLU A 134 -8.75 2.98 -12.43
CA GLU A 134 -9.62 1.89 -12.87
C GLU A 134 -9.53 0.68 -11.94
N THR A 135 -8.39 0.43 -11.30
CA THR A 135 -8.21 -0.68 -10.35
C THR A 135 -8.57 -0.29 -8.92
N PHE A 136 -8.69 1.00 -8.61
CA PHE A 136 -9.11 1.47 -7.29
C PHE A 136 -10.61 1.18 -7.08
N VAL A 137 -10.99 0.75 -5.87
CA VAL A 137 -12.41 0.52 -5.51
C VAL A 137 -12.90 1.70 -4.68
N VAL A 138 -13.92 2.36 -5.21
CA VAL A 138 -14.53 3.53 -4.57
C VAL A 138 -15.63 3.09 -3.62
N GLY A 139 -15.57 3.58 -2.39
CA GLY A 139 -16.58 3.38 -1.34
C GLY A 139 -16.80 4.66 -0.55
N SER A 140 -17.79 4.65 0.36
CA SER A 140 -18.14 5.80 1.20
C SER A 140 -16.94 6.38 1.97
N ASN A 141 -16.01 5.51 2.38
CA ASN A 141 -14.80 5.80 3.15
C ASN A 141 -13.67 6.49 2.36
N ASN A 142 -13.72 6.49 1.03
CA ASN A 142 -12.64 7.02 0.18
C ASN A 142 -13.12 7.85 -1.03
N GLN A 143 -14.44 7.98 -1.22
CA GLN A 143 -15.03 8.65 -2.38
C GLN A 143 -14.54 10.10 -2.54
N PHE A 144 -14.43 10.84 -1.44
CA PHE A 144 -13.94 12.22 -1.46
C PHE A 144 -12.48 12.29 -1.92
N ALA A 145 -11.60 11.51 -1.29
CA ALA A 145 -10.18 11.46 -1.65
C ALA A 145 -9.97 11.04 -3.11
N HIS A 146 -10.73 10.04 -3.56
CA HIS A 146 -10.72 9.59 -4.95
C HIS A 146 -11.16 10.70 -5.92
N GLY A 147 -12.26 11.40 -5.62
CA GLY A 147 -12.73 12.53 -6.42
C GLY A 147 -11.72 13.67 -6.50
N ALA A 148 -11.09 14.02 -5.37
CA ALA A 148 -10.03 15.03 -5.31
C ALA A 148 -8.81 14.62 -6.14
N ALA A 149 -8.38 13.35 -6.05
CA ALA A 149 -7.29 12.82 -6.84
C ALA A 149 -7.57 12.86 -8.35
N ILE A 150 -8.79 12.55 -8.79
CA ILE A 150 -9.19 12.69 -10.19
C ILE A 150 -9.13 14.16 -10.63
N ALA A 151 -9.62 15.09 -9.80
CA ALA A 151 -9.58 16.52 -10.13
C ALA A 151 -8.14 17.03 -10.29
N VAL A 152 -7.25 16.63 -9.37
CA VAL A 152 -5.81 16.93 -9.40
C VAL A 152 -5.16 16.35 -10.66
N ALA A 153 -5.47 15.10 -11.02
CA ALA A 153 -4.91 14.45 -12.20
C ALA A 153 -5.40 15.07 -13.52
N LYS A 154 -6.68 15.49 -13.59
CA LYS A 154 -7.28 16.15 -14.76
C LYS A 154 -6.79 17.57 -14.98
N SER A 155 -6.45 18.29 -13.91
CA SER A 155 -5.99 19.67 -13.99
C SER A 155 -4.86 19.94 -13.01
N PRO A 156 -3.65 19.39 -13.27
CA PRO A 156 -2.51 19.54 -12.38
C PRO A 156 -2.19 21.02 -12.13
N ALA A 157 -1.94 21.34 -10.87
CA ALA A 157 -1.57 22.65 -10.32
C ALA A 157 -2.58 23.79 -10.51
N LYS A 158 -3.79 23.52 -11.03
CA LYS A 158 -4.81 24.56 -11.26
C LYS A 158 -5.74 24.77 -10.06
N THR A 159 -6.34 23.69 -9.58
CA THR A 159 -7.40 23.78 -8.55
C THR A 159 -6.86 23.51 -7.15
N TYR A 160 -5.99 22.51 -7.02
CA TYR A 160 -5.52 22.01 -5.73
C TYR A 160 -4.02 21.76 -5.76
N ASN A 161 -3.25 22.64 -5.12
CA ASN A 161 -1.80 22.49 -5.02
C ASN A 161 -1.28 23.00 -3.65
N PRO A 162 -0.67 22.13 -2.82
CA PRO A 162 -0.49 20.70 -3.01
C PRO A 162 -1.80 19.92 -2.84
N PHE A 163 -1.77 18.65 -3.25
CA PHE A 163 -2.74 17.66 -2.81
C PHE A 163 -2.11 16.77 -1.73
N PHE A 164 -2.69 16.75 -0.53
CA PHE A 164 -2.20 16.00 0.61
C PHE A 164 -3.22 14.92 0.99
N VAL A 165 -2.89 13.65 0.78
CA VAL A 165 -3.73 12.51 1.15
C VAL A 165 -3.17 11.83 2.38
N TYR A 166 -3.99 11.63 3.41
CA TYR A 166 -3.55 10.94 4.61
C TYR A 166 -4.53 9.85 5.04
N GLY A 167 -4.06 8.95 5.90
CA GLY A 167 -4.85 7.86 6.47
C GLY A 167 -3.96 6.73 6.94
N GLY A 168 -4.52 5.79 7.70
CA GLY A 168 -3.79 4.65 8.24
C GLY A 168 -3.03 3.81 7.20
N SER A 169 -2.19 2.90 7.70
CA SER A 169 -1.41 2.00 6.85
C SER A 169 -2.31 1.09 6.00
N GLY A 170 -1.99 0.98 4.72
CA GLY A 170 -2.70 0.07 3.81
C GLY A 170 -4.12 0.50 3.45
N LEU A 171 -4.43 1.81 3.43
CA LEU A 171 -5.75 2.32 3.00
C LEU A 171 -5.79 2.82 1.53
N GLY A 172 -4.71 2.64 0.78
CA GLY A 172 -4.67 2.99 -0.65
C GLY A 172 -3.98 4.31 -1.00
N LYS A 173 -3.28 4.96 -0.06
CA LYS A 173 -2.52 6.21 -0.29
C LYS A 173 -1.58 6.12 -1.51
N THR A 174 -0.67 5.14 -1.48
CA THR A 174 0.28 4.87 -2.56
C THR A 174 -0.43 4.56 -3.89
N HIS A 175 -1.53 3.81 -3.85
CA HIS A 175 -2.32 3.50 -5.04
C HIS A 175 -2.85 4.79 -5.66
N LEU A 176 -3.48 5.65 -4.86
CA LEU A 176 -4.07 6.89 -5.33
C LEU A 176 -3.02 7.89 -5.86
N LEU A 177 -1.87 8.00 -5.18
CA LEU A 177 -0.73 8.79 -5.65
C LEU A 177 -0.26 8.32 -7.03
N GLN A 178 -0.02 7.02 -7.19
CA GLN A 178 0.47 6.48 -8.45
C GLN A 178 -0.59 6.54 -9.57
N ALA A 179 -1.87 6.44 -9.23
CA ALA A 179 -2.98 6.59 -10.18
C ALA A 179 -3.01 8.00 -10.79
N ILE A 180 -2.75 9.04 -10.00
CA ILE A 180 -2.57 10.41 -10.51
C ILE A 180 -1.43 10.44 -11.53
N GLY A 181 -0.28 9.85 -11.18
CA GLY A 181 0.89 9.77 -12.06
C GLY A 181 0.60 9.10 -13.40
N HIS A 182 -0.05 7.92 -13.37
CA HIS A 182 -0.45 7.20 -14.58
C HIS A 182 -1.41 8.01 -15.43
N TYR A 183 -2.41 8.64 -14.82
CA TYR A 183 -3.37 9.46 -15.54
C TYR A 183 -2.70 10.65 -16.23
N VAL A 184 -1.78 11.34 -15.54
CA VAL A 184 -1.04 12.46 -16.13
C VAL A 184 -0.17 11.99 -17.29
N LEU A 185 0.58 10.88 -17.14
CA LEU A 185 1.42 10.35 -18.21
C LEU A 185 0.62 9.88 -19.44
N ALA A 186 -0.58 9.34 -19.22
CA ALA A 186 -1.48 8.93 -20.29
C ALA A 186 -2.03 10.12 -21.10
N ASN A 187 -2.33 11.23 -20.43
CA ASN A 187 -2.94 12.42 -21.07
C ASN A 187 -1.92 13.48 -21.51
N GLN A 188 -0.73 13.49 -20.91
CA GLN A 188 0.34 14.47 -21.16
C GLN A 188 1.67 13.74 -21.31
N LYS A 189 1.93 13.19 -22.51
CA LYS A 189 3.12 12.36 -22.78
C LYS A 189 4.47 13.07 -22.56
N SER A 190 4.50 14.40 -22.60
CA SER A 190 5.71 15.20 -22.35
C SER A 190 5.90 15.59 -20.89
N ALA A 191 4.94 15.29 -20.01
CA ALA A 191 5.01 15.67 -18.60
C ALA A 191 6.10 14.90 -17.86
N ARG A 192 6.86 15.60 -17.03
CA ARG A 192 7.88 15.02 -16.16
C ARG A 192 7.27 14.66 -14.81
N VAL A 193 6.81 13.42 -14.71
CA VAL A 193 6.25 12.86 -13.46
C VAL A 193 7.35 12.18 -12.66
N VAL A 194 7.53 12.61 -11.41
CA VAL A 194 8.53 12.07 -10.48
C VAL A 194 7.80 11.51 -9.26
N TYR A 195 7.98 10.21 -9.02
CA TYR A 195 7.45 9.49 -7.86
C TYR A 195 8.60 8.90 -7.04
N LEU A 196 8.52 9.04 -5.72
CA LEU A 196 9.46 8.47 -4.76
C LEU A 196 8.90 8.49 -3.34
N SER A 197 9.49 7.70 -2.46
CA SER A 197 9.26 7.84 -1.01
C SER A 197 10.09 8.97 -0.40
N SER A 198 9.67 9.46 0.76
CA SER A 198 10.44 10.45 1.53
C SER A 198 11.81 9.94 2.00
N GLU A 199 11.92 8.64 2.25
CA GLU A 199 13.20 8.00 2.54
C GLU A 199 14.13 8.00 1.32
N GLN A 200 13.61 7.69 0.12
CA GLN A 200 14.38 7.78 -1.12
C GLN A 200 14.86 9.22 -1.36
N PHE A 201 13.99 10.21 -1.18
CA PHE A 201 14.37 11.63 -1.28
C PHE A 201 15.52 11.98 -0.31
N THR A 202 15.40 11.53 0.95
CA THR A 202 16.45 11.72 1.97
C THR A 202 17.77 11.09 1.54
N ASN A 203 17.73 9.82 1.12
CA ASN A 203 18.93 9.06 0.77
C ASN A 203 19.62 9.66 -0.46
N GLU A 204 18.84 10.03 -1.49
CA GLU A 204 19.39 10.70 -2.67
C GLU A 204 19.96 12.09 -2.34
N PHE A 205 19.40 12.80 -1.38
CA PHE A 205 19.95 14.08 -0.92
C PHE A 205 21.28 13.90 -0.18
N ILE A 206 21.36 12.91 0.70
CA ILE A 206 22.60 12.56 1.42
C ILE A 206 23.69 12.16 0.42
N ASP A 207 23.35 11.31 -0.55
CA ASP A 207 24.27 10.88 -1.62
C ASP A 207 24.75 12.07 -2.45
N ALA A 208 23.86 12.99 -2.80
CA ALA A 208 24.20 14.19 -3.57
C ALA A 208 25.12 15.15 -2.80
N ILE A 209 25.01 15.21 -1.48
CA ILE A 209 25.95 15.96 -0.63
C ILE A 209 27.31 15.26 -0.63
N GLN A 210 27.35 13.95 -0.38
CA GLN A 210 28.59 13.17 -0.28
C GLN A 210 29.42 13.22 -1.57
N HIS A 211 28.75 13.16 -2.72
CA HIS A 211 29.40 13.14 -4.03
C HIS A 211 29.45 14.50 -4.73
N GLY A 212 29.02 15.59 -4.06
CA GLY A 212 29.04 16.94 -4.65
C GLY A 212 28.11 17.12 -5.86
N THR A 213 27.06 16.30 -6.00
CA THR A 213 26.13 16.32 -7.14
C THR A 213 24.80 17.04 -6.85
N LEU A 214 24.78 17.93 -5.85
CA LEU A 214 23.58 18.63 -5.41
C LEU A 214 22.84 19.41 -6.53
N VAL A 215 23.57 19.93 -7.51
CA VAL A 215 22.96 20.59 -8.69
C VAL A 215 22.13 19.61 -9.51
N LYS A 216 22.62 18.38 -9.71
CA LYS A 216 21.90 17.32 -10.43
C LYS A 216 20.66 16.88 -9.65
N PHE A 217 20.79 16.71 -8.34
CA PHE A 217 19.66 16.43 -7.44
C PHE A 217 18.56 17.49 -7.58
N ARG A 218 18.91 18.78 -7.42
CA ARG A 218 17.97 19.89 -7.54
C ARG A 218 17.31 19.94 -8.92
N LYS A 219 18.09 19.74 -9.99
CA LYS A 219 17.56 19.70 -11.35
C LYS A 219 16.54 18.57 -11.54
N LYS A 220 16.82 17.37 -11.01
CA LYS A 220 15.91 16.22 -11.09
C LYS A 220 14.54 16.55 -10.49
N TYR A 221 14.50 17.12 -9.29
CA TYR A 221 13.25 17.35 -8.56
C TYR A 221 12.54 18.66 -8.92
N ARG A 222 13.29 19.76 -9.08
CA ARG A 222 12.71 21.09 -9.34
C ARG A 222 12.27 21.31 -10.79
N GLN A 223 12.59 20.38 -11.69
CA GLN A 223 12.10 20.39 -13.08
C GLN A 223 10.94 19.43 -13.32
N ALA A 224 10.39 18.81 -12.27
CA ALA A 224 9.21 17.97 -12.38
C ALA A 224 7.98 18.83 -12.73
N ASP A 225 7.09 18.30 -13.57
CA ASP A 225 5.77 18.87 -13.77
C ASP A 225 4.78 18.39 -12.69
N VAL A 226 5.02 17.17 -12.21
CA VAL A 226 4.31 16.56 -11.07
C VAL A 226 5.34 15.88 -10.17
N LEU A 227 5.44 16.34 -8.92
CA LEU A 227 6.23 15.69 -7.86
C LEU A 227 5.28 14.97 -6.91
N MET A 228 5.48 13.66 -6.75
CA MET A 228 4.67 12.81 -5.88
C MET A 228 5.58 12.18 -4.82
N ILE A 229 5.36 12.53 -3.55
CA ILE A 229 6.14 12.04 -2.42
C ILE A 229 5.26 11.15 -1.56
N ASP A 230 5.63 9.88 -1.44
CA ASP A 230 4.96 8.94 -0.57
C ASP A 230 5.54 8.99 0.86
N ASP A 231 4.68 8.77 1.85
CA ASP A 231 5.00 8.64 3.26
C ASP A 231 5.86 9.80 3.83
N ILE A 232 5.35 11.03 3.72
CA ILE A 232 6.00 12.28 4.16
C ILE A 232 6.37 12.31 5.65
N GLN A 233 5.71 11.49 6.47
CA GLN A 233 6.04 11.35 7.89
C GLN A 233 7.50 10.90 8.12
N PHE A 234 8.14 10.20 7.17
CA PHE A 234 9.54 9.79 7.30
C PHE A 234 10.57 10.91 7.09
N LEU A 235 10.12 12.14 6.80
CA LEU A 235 10.95 13.34 6.77
C LEU A 235 11.14 13.94 8.19
N ALA A 236 10.29 13.55 9.15
CA ALA A 236 10.34 14.00 10.53
C ALA A 236 11.73 13.79 11.17
N GLY A 237 12.21 14.79 11.90
CA GLY A 237 13.52 14.76 12.57
C GLY A 237 14.74 14.85 11.64
N LYS A 238 14.58 14.90 10.31
CA LYS A 238 15.67 15.04 9.34
C LYS A 238 15.83 16.48 8.87
N GLU A 239 16.27 17.38 9.76
CA GLU A 239 16.30 18.84 9.57
C GLU A 239 16.85 19.29 8.20
N ARG A 240 18.06 18.84 7.83
CA ARG A 240 18.66 19.20 6.53
C ARG A 240 17.84 18.74 5.32
N SER A 241 17.18 17.59 5.44
CA SER A 241 16.32 17.05 4.37
C SER A 241 14.99 17.79 4.31
N GLN A 242 14.43 18.19 5.47
CA GLN A 242 13.25 19.05 5.55
C GLN A 242 13.51 20.41 4.90
N GLU A 243 14.67 21.01 5.14
CA GLU A 243 15.08 22.27 4.54
C GLU A 243 15.20 22.17 3.00
N GLU A 244 15.92 21.17 2.48
CA GLU A 244 16.04 21.01 1.02
C GLU A 244 14.69 20.66 0.36
N PHE A 245 13.86 19.87 1.06
CA PHE A 245 12.49 19.60 0.60
C PHE A 245 11.65 20.88 0.58
N PHE A 246 11.73 21.73 1.62
CA PHE A 246 11.03 23.01 1.66
C PHE A 246 11.41 23.91 0.48
N HIS A 247 12.69 23.99 0.12
CA HIS A 247 13.11 24.75 -1.07
C HIS A 247 12.62 24.15 -2.38
N THR A 248 12.62 22.82 -2.49
CA THR A 248 12.10 22.10 -3.64
C THR A 248 10.59 22.33 -3.80
N PHE A 249 9.84 22.24 -2.70
CA PHE A 249 8.42 22.52 -2.62
C PHE A 249 8.12 23.94 -3.11
N ASN A 250 8.79 24.97 -2.57
CA ASN A 250 8.58 26.36 -3.00
C ASN A 250 8.83 26.53 -4.49
N THR A 251 9.98 26.03 -4.98
CA THR A 251 10.35 26.18 -6.40
C THR A 251 9.27 25.60 -7.33
N LEU A 252 8.75 24.42 -6.99
CA LEU A 252 7.71 23.76 -7.77
C LEU A 252 6.36 24.47 -7.64
N HIS A 253 5.99 24.89 -6.43
CA HIS A 253 4.73 25.57 -6.17
C HIS A 253 4.66 26.91 -6.91
N ASP A 254 5.70 27.74 -6.78
CA ASP A 254 5.82 29.04 -7.46
C ASP A 254 5.89 28.87 -8.99
N GLY A 255 6.45 27.75 -9.46
CA GLY A 255 6.48 27.36 -10.87
C GLY A 255 5.17 26.76 -11.38
N HIS A 256 4.09 26.78 -10.59
CA HIS A 256 2.80 26.15 -10.88
C HIS A 256 2.92 24.68 -11.30
N LYS A 257 3.81 23.93 -10.63
CA LYS A 257 3.99 22.49 -10.79
C LYS A 257 3.21 21.76 -9.71
N GLN A 258 2.65 20.60 -10.05
CA GLN A 258 1.80 19.87 -9.12
C GLN A 258 2.65 19.16 -8.07
N ILE A 259 2.26 19.32 -6.81
CA ILE A 259 2.83 18.57 -5.70
C ILE A 259 1.74 17.67 -5.12
N VAL A 260 2.02 16.38 -4.98
CA VAL A 260 1.15 15.39 -4.33
C VAL A 260 1.92 14.73 -3.20
N LEU A 261 1.34 14.71 -2.01
CA LEU A 261 1.97 14.18 -0.81
C LEU A 261 1.05 13.13 -0.19
N SER A 262 1.64 12.06 0.36
CA SER A 262 0.91 11.14 1.21
C SER A 262 1.47 11.10 2.64
N SER A 263 0.63 10.77 3.61
CA SER A 263 1.03 10.62 5.01
C SER A 263 0.22 9.55 5.74
N ASP A 264 0.79 8.91 6.76
CA ASP A 264 0.02 8.01 7.64
C ASP A 264 -0.91 8.77 8.62
N ARG A 265 -0.75 10.08 8.75
CA ARG A 265 -1.46 10.95 9.70
C ARG A 265 -1.60 12.39 9.16
N PRO A 266 -2.48 13.23 9.74
CA PRO A 266 -2.55 14.66 9.42
C PRO A 266 -1.19 15.36 9.58
N ALA A 267 -0.92 16.40 8.79
CA ALA A 267 0.37 17.09 8.82
C ALA A 267 0.70 17.68 10.20
N SER A 268 -0.30 18.26 10.88
CA SER A 268 -0.21 18.76 12.25
C SER A 268 0.09 17.70 13.32
N GLU A 269 -0.10 16.41 13.03
CA GLU A 269 0.21 15.29 13.93
C GLU A 269 1.58 14.64 13.66
N ILE A 270 2.34 15.14 12.68
CA ILE A 270 3.70 14.65 12.40
C ILE A 270 4.68 15.33 13.36
N GLU A 271 5.06 14.60 14.40
CA GLU A 271 6.07 15.06 15.36
C GLU A 271 7.40 15.39 14.66
N LYS A 272 8.08 16.45 15.11
CA LYS A 272 9.39 16.88 14.57
C LYS A 272 9.39 17.23 13.08
N LEU A 273 8.23 17.56 12.52
CA LEU A 273 8.10 18.24 11.24
C LEU A 273 8.10 19.76 11.48
N GLU A 274 8.88 20.50 10.70
CA GLU A 274 8.94 21.96 10.81
C GLU A 274 7.56 22.59 10.56
N GLN A 275 7.17 23.55 11.39
CA GLN A 275 5.85 24.20 11.31
C GLN A 275 5.59 24.85 9.94
N ARG A 276 6.63 25.38 9.29
CA ARG A 276 6.52 25.94 7.94
C ARG A 276 6.17 24.88 6.88
N LEU A 277 6.54 23.61 7.07
CA LEU A 277 6.12 22.52 6.18
C LEU A 277 4.68 22.13 6.46
N VAL A 278 4.28 22.05 7.74
CA VAL A 278 2.89 21.78 8.15
C VAL A 278 1.93 22.77 7.48
N SER A 279 2.18 24.07 7.60
CA SER A 279 1.35 25.10 6.97
C SER A 279 1.26 24.95 5.45
N ARG A 280 2.34 24.47 4.81
CA ARG A 280 2.41 24.25 3.36
C ARG A 280 1.77 22.95 2.91
N PHE A 281 1.55 22.01 3.80
CA PHE A 281 0.82 20.79 3.47
C PHE A 281 -0.68 21.03 3.61
N GLU A 282 -1.08 21.85 4.59
CA GLU A 282 -2.49 22.11 4.94
C GLU A 282 -3.16 23.22 4.11
N TRP A 283 -2.40 24.17 3.54
CA TRP A 283 -3.00 25.25 2.71
C TRP A 283 -3.60 24.79 1.36
N GLY A 284 -3.35 23.55 0.95
CA GLY A 284 -3.83 22.96 -0.30
C GLY A 284 -5.13 22.18 -0.11
N MET A 285 -5.34 21.14 -0.93
CA MET A 285 -6.42 20.18 -0.71
C MET A 285 -5.93 19.04 0.19
N THR A 286 -6.59 18.84 1.31
CA THR A 286 -6.37 17.71 2.21
C THR A 286 -7.50 16.70 2.06
N ALA A 287 -7.17 15.41 1.98
CA ALA A 287 -8.16 14.36 1.91
C ALA A 287 -7.78 13.16 2.78
N GLU A 288 -8.74 12.69 3.56
CA GLU A 288 -8.57 11.52 4.42
C GLU A 288 -9.04 10.24 3.70
N LEU A 289 -8.27 9.17 3.86
CA LEU A 289 -8.66 7.80 3.55
C LEU A 289 -9.00 7.09 4.85
N GLN A 290 -10.23 6.60 4.93
CA GLN A 290 -10.71 5.84 6.09
C GLN A 290 -10.78 4.34 5.81
N PRO A 291 -10.78 3.48 6.85
CA PRO A 291 -11.01 2.05 6.69
C PRO A 291 -12.31 1.75 5.91
N PRO A 292 -12.28 0.82 4.94
CA PRO A 292 -13.46 0.47 4.16
C PRO A 292 -14.51 -0.29 4.97
N ASP A 293 -15.78 -0.06 4.63
CA ASP A 293 -16.91 -0.85 5.12
C ASP A 293 -16.91 -2.28 4.53
N MET A 294 -17.80 -3.14 5.02
CA MET A 294 -17.86 -4.55 4.61
C MET A 294 -18.07 -4.70 3.10
N GLU A 295 -18.98 -3.92 2.53
CA GLU A 295 -19.30 -3.96 1.10
C GLU A 295 -18.09 -3.57 0.25
N THR A 296 -17.40 -2.49 0.63
CA THR A 296 -16.18 -2.03 -0.04
C THR A 296 -15.06 -3.05 0.09
N ARG A 297 -14.89 -3.72 1.24
CA ARG A 297 -13.90 -4.79 1.43
C ARG A 297 -14.16 -6.00 0.52
N ILE A 298 -15.41 -6.43 0.41
CA ILE A 298 -15.81 -7.50 -0.52
C ILE A 298 -15.50 -7.07 -1.96
N ALA A 299 -15.85 -5.85 -2.34
CA ALA A 299 -15.59 -5.33 -3.68
C ALA A 299 -14.09 -5.26 -4.00
N ILE A 300 -13.26 -4.84 -3.04
CA ILE A 300 -11.79 -4.86 -3.18
C ILE A 300 -11.29 -6.28 -3.42
N LEU A 301 -11.71 -7.24 -2.60
CA LEU A 301 -11.30 -8.64 -2.74
C LEU A 301 -11.74 -9.24 -4.08
N LYS A 302 -12.98 -9.00 -4.51
CA LYS A 302 -13.50 -9.46 -5.81
C LYS A 302 -12.68 -8.89 -6.96
N LYS A 303 -12.46 -7.58 -6.98
CA LYS A 303 -11.68 -6.90 -8.02
C LYS A 303 -10.23 -7.39 -8.06
N LYS A 304 -9.65 -7.66 -6.89
CA LYS A 304 -8.30 -8.24 -6.77
C LYS A 304 -8.26 -9.68 -7.28
N ALA A 305 -9.26 -10.48 -6.97
CA ALA A 305 -9.37 -11.87 -7.42
C ALA A 305 -9.55 -11.93 -8.95
N GLU A 306 -10.44 -11.12 -9.50
CA GLU A 306 -10.68 -10.98 -10.94
C GLU A 306 -9.41 -10.56 -11.69
N GLY A 307 -8.73 -9.49 -11.24
CA GLY A 307 -7.52 -8.98 -11.88
C GLY A 307 -6.31 -9.90 -11.80
N LEU A 308 -6.36 -10.94 -10.96
CA LEU A 308 -5.30 -11.95 -10.82
C LEU A 308 -5.75 -13.35 -11.27
N HIS A 309 -6.96 -13.49 -11.82
CA HIS A 309 -7.56 -14.77 -12.17
C HIS A 309 -7.55 -15.80 -11.02
N ILE A 310 -7.77 -15.31 -9.79
CA ILE A 310 -7.84 -16.16 -8.59
C ILE A 310 -9.23 -16.79 -8.51
N ASN A 311 -9.27 -18.12 -8.56
CA ASN A 311 -10.51 -18.87 -8.38
C ASN A 311 -10.72 -19.26 -6.90
N VAL A 312 -11.46 -18.44 -6.16
CA VAL A 312 -11.86 -18.72 -4.76
C VAL A 312 -13.37 -18.64 -4.61
N GLU A 313 -13.91 -19.47 -3.73
CA GLU A 313 -15.33 -19.56 -3.43
C GLU A 313 -15.83 -18.24 -2.79
N PRO A 314 -17.07 -17.79 -3.10
CA PRO A 314 -17.60 -16.53 -2.58
C PRO A 314 -17.56 -16.41 -1.05
N TRP A 315 -17.82 -17.51 -0.34
CA TRP A 315 -17.78 -17.53 1.12
C TRP A 315 -16.38 -17.24 1.69
N VAL A 316 -15.30 -17.54 0.96
CA VAL A 316 -13.93 -17.22 1.37
C VAL A 316 -13.74 -15.71 1.34
N ILE A 317 -14.22 -15.04 0.29
CA ILE A 317 -14.17 -13.58 0.17
C ILE A 317 -14.92 -12.92 1.33
N GLU A 318 -16.15 -13.37 1.59
CA GLU A 318 -16.97 -12.87 2.70
C GLU A 318 -16.29 -13.11 4.06
N PHE A 319 -15.72 -14.29 4.26
CA PHE A 319 -15.01 -14.63 5.48
C PHE A 319 -13.78 -13.73 5.71
N LEU A 320 -12.97 -13.51 4.69
CA LEU A 320 -11.82 -12.61 4.78
C LEU A 320 -12.24 -11.16 5.04
N ALA A 321 -13.29 -10.69 4.36
CA ALA A 321 -13.82 -9.34 4.53
C ALA A 321 -14.40 -9.11 5.94
N ASP A 322 -15.04 -10.11 6.56
CA ASP A 322 -15.56 -9.97 7.91
C ASP A 322 -14.42 -9.91 8.95
N ARG A 323 -13.43 -10.79 8.80
CA ARG A 323 -12.34 -10.94 9.78
C ARG A 323 -11.32 -9.81 9.69
N ILE A 324 -11.04 -9.29 8.49
CA ILE A 324 -9.98 -8.30 8.26
C ILE A 324 -10.55 -6.93 7.90
N ARG A 325 -10.62 -6.02 8.89
CA ARG A 325 -11.38 -4.76 8.74
C ARG A 325 -10.55 -3.50 8.44
N ASN A 326 -9.41 -3.34 9.10
CA ASN A 326 -8.77 -2.01 9.19
C ASN A 326 -7.57 -1.78 8.24
N ASN A 327 -7.25 -2.75 7.37
CA ASN A 327 -6.05 -2.66 6.53
C ASN A 327 -6.23 -3.44 5.22
N VAL A 328 -6.35 -2.72 4.10
CA VAL A 328 -6.57 -3.32 2.77
C VAL A 328 -5.36 -4.13 2.34
N ARG A 329 -4.13 -3.70 2.65
CA ARG A 329 -2.93 -4.48 2.33
C ARG A 329 -2.95 -5.86 2.99
N ARG A 330 -3.40 -5.95 4.24
CA ARG A 330 -3.58 -7.25 4.93
C ARG A 330 -4.71 -8.07 4.33
N LEU A 331 -5.81 -7.42 3.95
CA LEU A 331 -6.95 -8.06 3.29
C LEU A 331 -6.52 -8.73 1.98
N GLU A 332 -5.82 -7.98 1.13
CA GLU A 332 -5.25 -8.50 -0.11
C GLU A 332 -4.18 -9.58 0.14
N GLY A 333 -3.31 -9.39 1.13
CA GLY A 333 -2.30 -10.38 1.50
C GLY A 333 -2.91 -11.70 1.96
N ALA A 334 -4.02 -11.65 2.69
CA ALA A 334 -4.76 -12.85 3.12
C ALA A 334 -5.38 -13.57 1.93
N LEU A 335 -6.02 -12.85 1.00
CA LEU A 335 -6.54 -13.42 -0.25
C LEU A 335 -5.42 -14.10 -1.03
N MET A 336 -4.28 -13.43 -1.19
CA MET A 336 -3.13 -13.99 -1.88
C MET A 336 -2.65 -15.27 -1.20
N ARG A 337 -2.56 -15.31 0.13
CA ARG A 337 -2.10 -16.49 0.85
C ARG A 337 -3.07 -17.67 0.68
N VAL A 338 -4.38 -17.42 0.77
CA VAL A 338 -5.41 -18.45 0.53
C VAL A 338 -5.38 -18.94 -0.92
N ALA A 339 -5.28 -18.03 -1.88
CA ALA A 339 -5.18 -18.36 -3.30
C ALA A 339 -3.92 -19.20 -3.61
N SER A 340 -2.79 -18.83 -3.01
CA SER A 340 -1.52 -19.55 -3.15
C SER A 340 -1.64 -20.96 -2.58
N TYR A 341 -2.22 -21.10 -1.38
CA TYR A 341 -2.47 -22.40 -0.76
C TYR A 341 -3.35 -23.29 -1.65
N LYS A 342 -4.44 -22.76 -2.22
CA LYS A 342 -5.29 -23.48 -3.17
C LYS A 342 -4.54 -23.95 -4.41
N SER A 343 -3.66 -23.09 -4.93
CA SER A 343 -2.93 -23.40 -6.16
C SER A 343 -1.82 -24.43 -5.96
N LEU A 344 -1.34 -24.59 -4.73
CA LEU A 344 -0.24 -25.49 -4.36
C LEU A 344 -0.72 -26.77 -3.66
N SER A 345 -2.01 -26.86 -3.32
CA SER A 345 -2.58 -28.00 -2.62
C SER A 345 -3.88 -28.44 -3.29
N ASP A 346 -3.99 -29.72 -3.60
CA ASP A 346 -5.24 -30.33 -4.09
C ASP A 346 -6.30 -30.50 -2.99
N ARG A 347 -6.08 -29.90 -1.81
CA ARG A 347 -6.99 -30.01 -0.67
C ARG A 347 -8.10 -28.96 -0.75
N GLU A 348 -9.30 -29.37 -0.36
CA GLU A 348 -10.41 -28.44 -0.22
C GLU A 348 -10.10 -27.36 0.82
N ILE A 349 -10.48 -26.13 0.50
CA ILE A 349 -10.39 -25.02 1.44
C ILE A 349 -11.57 -25.14 2.41
N THR A 350 -11.26 -25.37 3.68
CA THR A 350 -12.23 -25.29 4.78
C THR A 350 -11.94 -24.08 5.66
N ARG A 351 -12.90 -23.70 6.52
CA ARG A 351 -12.71 -22.60 7.48
C ARG A 351 -11.52 -22.86 8.40
N ASP A 352 -11.38 -24.07 8.93
CA ASP A 352 -10.28 -24.45 9.83
C ASP A 352 -8.91 -24.30 9.16
N VAL A 353 -8.82 -24.61 7.86
CA VAL A 353 -7.59 -24.42 7.09
C VAL A 353 -7.25 -22.94 6.97
N ILE A 354 -8.21 -22.08 6.64
CA ILE A 354 -8.00 -20.63 6.54
C ILE A 354 -7.61 -20.05 7.91
N GLU A 355 -8.29 -20.45 8.99
CA GLU A 355 -7.99 -19.97 10.34
C GLU A 355 -6.57 -20.32 10.78
N ASN A 356 -6.10 -21.52 10.45
CA ASN A 356 -4.72 -21.93 10.69
C ASN A 356 -3.73 -21.16 9.79
N LEU A 357 -4.05 -20.99 8.50
CA LEU A 357 -3.18 -20.32 7.52
C LEU A 357 -2.99 -18.82 7.80
N LEU A 358 -4.01 -18.18 8.38
CA LEU A 358 -4.04 -16.74 8.67
C LEU A 358 -3.98 -16.44 10.17
N ARG A 359 -3.57 -17.41 10.99
CA ARG A 359 -3.52 -17.29 12.45
C ARG A 359 -2.73 -16.08 12.92
N ASP A 360 -1.59 -15.81 12.30
CA ASP A 360 -0.75 -14.63 12.55
C ASP A 360 -1.51 -13.32 12.31
N ILE A 361 -2.20 -13.21 11.17
CA ILE A 361 -2.97 -12.02 10.78
C ILE A 361 -4.13 -11.81 11.76
N PHE A 362 -4.85 -12.88 12.10
CA PHE A 362 -6.00 -12.83 13.01
C PHE A 362 -5.59 -12.56 14.45
N GLN A 363 -4.50 -13.13 14.94
CA GLN A 363 -3.99 -12.85 16.28
C GLN A 363 -3.54 -11.40 16.43
N GLU A 364 -2.87 -10.84 15.42
CA GLU A 364 -2.46 -9.45 15.47
C GLU A 364 -3.67 -8.50 15.42
N GLN A 365 -4.71 -8.84 14.65
CA GLN A 365 -5.97 -8.10 14.68
C GLN A 365 -6.67 -8.18 16.02
N ALA A 366 -6.72 -9.35 16.65
CA ALA A 366 -7.29 -9.52 17.98
C ALA A 366 -6.52 -8.70 19.03
N ARG A 367 -5.19 -8.60 18.91
CA ARG A 367 -4.36 -7.75 19.79
C ARG A 367 -4.60 -6.26 19.60
N ARG A 368 -4.95 -5.83 18.39
CA ARG A 368 -5.28 -4.43 18.06
C ARG A 368 -6.75 -4.10 18.23
N ALA A 369 -7.60 -5.08 18.50
CA ALA A 369 -9.02 -4.85 18.70
C ALA A 369 -9.25 -4.13 20.03
N VAL A 370 -10.06 -3.07 19.99
CA VAL A 370 -10.46 -2.34 21.19
C VAL A 370 -11.27 -3.26 22.09
N THR A 371 -10.90 -3.36 23.37
CA THR A 371 -11.64 -4.14 24.36
C THR A 371 -12.54 -3.24 25.22
N ILE A 372 -13.62 -3.80 25.77
CA ILE A 372 -14.50 -3.05 26.69
C ILE A 372 -13.69 -2.50 27.88
N GLU A 373 -12.71 -3.24 28.37
CA GLU A 373 -11.84 -2.80 29.47
C GLU A 373 -10.98 -1.58 29.09
N GLN A 374 -10.40 -1.57 27.88
CA GLN A 374 -9.65 -0.41 27.37
C GLN A 374 -10.55 0.82 27.27
N ILE A 375 -11.78 0.65 26.79
CA ILE A 375 -12.79 1.72 26.70
C ILE A 375 -13.12 2.24 28.10
N GLN A 376 -13.42 1.36 29.05
CA GLN A 376 -13.69 1.74 30.43
C GLN A 376 -12.55 2.55 31.04
N ARG A 377 -11.30 2.10 30.85
CA ARG A 377 -10.11 2.78 31.35
C ARG A 377 -9.93 4.17 30.72
N LYS A 378 -10.08 4.26 29.40
CA LYS A 378 -9.88 5.53 28.68
C LYS A 378 -10.94 6.56 29.01
N VAL A 379 -12.20 6.13 29.08
CA VAL A 379 -13.30 7.00 29.48
C VAL A 379 -13.17 7.38 30.96
N ALA A 380 -12.71 6.47 31.82
CA ALA A 380 -12.47 6.75 33.23
C ALA A 380 -11.37 7.82 33.42
N GLU A 381 -10.26 7.68 32.71
CA GLU A 381 -9.16 8.65 32.68
C GLU A 381 -9.64 10.03 32.20
N HIS A 382 -10.42 10.09 31.12
CA HIS A 382 -10.87 11.36 30.55
C HIS A 382 -11.82 12.14 31.46
N TYR A 383 -12.75 11.45 32.12
CA TYR A 383 -13.75 12.09 32.99
C TYR A 383 -13.32 12.16 34.47
N ASP A 384 -12.08 11.78 34.78
CA ASP A 384 -11.54 11.72 36.13
C ASP A 384 -12.44 10.92 37.10
N VAL A 385 -12.86 9.73 36.65
CA VAL A 385 -13.61 8.77 37.47
C VAL A 385 -12.78 7.51 37.72
N ARG A 386 -13.00 6.85 38.85
CA ARG A 386 -12.28 5.61 39.15
C ARG A 386 -12.78 4.49 38.23
N LEU A 387 -11.89 3.61 37.79
CA LEU A 387 -12.29 2.45 36.98
C LEU A 387 -13.35 1.59 37.67
N ALA A 388 -13.26 1.42 39.01
CA ALA A 388 -14.27 0.72 39.80
C ALA A 388 -15.66 1.40 39.78
N ASP A 389 -15.74 2.70 39.49
CA ASP A 389 -17.02 3.38 39.31
C ASP A 389 -17.70 3.00 37.98
N MET A 390 -16.98 2.45 36.99
CA MET A 390 -17.60 1.96 35.74
C MET A 390 -18.49 0.75 35.98
N THR A 391 -18.18 -0.10 36.96
CA THR A 391 -18.94 -1.31 37.31
C THR A 391 -19.82 -1.15 38.55
N SER A 392 -19.81 0.03 39.19
CA SER A 392 -20.52 0.24 40.45
C SER A 392 -22.04 0.41 40.30
N LYS A 393 -22.76 0.21 41.41
CA LYS A 393 -24.20 0.49 41.50
C LYS A 393 -24.51 1.99 41.59
N ARG A 394 -23.51 2.85 41.81
CA ARG A 394 -23.68 4.30 41.98
C ARG A 394 -24.18 4.93 40.67
N ARG A 395 -25.10 5.90 40.78
CA ARG A 395 -25.70 6.61 39.64
C ARG A 395 -25.68 8.16 39.74
N PRO A 396 -24.73 8.81 40.44
CA PRO A 396 -24.64 10.28 40.32
C PRO A 396 -24.25 10.67 38.90
N ALA A 397 -24.67 11.85 38.44
CA ALA A 397 -24.54 12.26 37.04
C ALA A 397 -23.09 12.23 36.53
N ASN A 398 -22.13 12.61 37.39
CA ASN A 398 -20.70 12.59 37.11
C ASN A 398 -20.11 11.18 36.95
N ILE A 399 -20.83 10.11 37.31
CA ILE A 399 -20.45 8.70 37.07
C ILE A 399 -21.32 8.08 35.99
N ALA A 400 -22.62 8.36 36.02
CA ALA A 400 -23.59 7.79 35.09
C ALA A 400 -23.31 8.22 33.65
N PHE A 401 -22.98 9.50 33.42
CA PHE A 401 -22.71 10.00 32.07
C PHE A 401 -21.44 9.39 31.46
N PRO A 402 -20.26 9.39 32.13
CA PRO A 402 -19.08 8.68 31.63
C PRO A 402 -19.34 7.19 31.36
N ARG A 403 -20.09 6.51 32.23
CA ARG A 403 -20.46 5.09 32.02
C ARG A 403 -21.31 4.90 30.76
N GLN A 404 -22.25 5.81 30.48
CA GLN A 404 -23.07 5.77 29.27
C GLN A 404 -22.23 6.03 28.01
N VAL A 405 -21.27 6.96 28.07
CA VAL A 405 -20.29 7.18 27.00
C VAL A 405 -19.48 5.91 26.74
N ALA A 406 -18.99 5.25 27.79
CA ALA A 406 -18.24 4.00 27.66
C ALA A 406 -19.09 2.86 27.06
N MET A 407 -20.36 2.72 27.44
CA MET A 407 -21.28 1.75 26.84
C MET A 407 -21.55 2.04 25.35
N TYR A 408 -21.72 3.30 24.99
CA TYR A 408 -21.88 3.73 23.60
C TYR A 408 -20.64 3.38 22.77
N LEU A 409 -19.45 3.76 23.25
CA LEU A 409 -18.19 3.44 22.59
C LEU A 409 -17.95 1.93 22.52
N ALA A 410 -18.29 1.17 23.57
CA ALA A 410 -18.21 -0.29 23.53
C ALA A 410 -19.12 -0.88 22.45
N ARG A 411 -20.31 -0.30 22.24
CA ARG A 411 -21.22 -0.76 21.20
C ARG A 411 -20.75 -0.43 19.78
N GLU A 412 -20.11 0.71 19.60
CA GLU A 412 -19.65 1.16 18.28
C GLU A 412 -18.27 0.56 17.90
N LEU A 413 -17.40 0.31 18.88
CA LEU A 413 -15.98 -0.04 18.65
C LEU A 413 -15.65 -1.52 18.87
N THR A 414 -16.58 -2.31 19.40
CA THR A 414 -16.35 -3.73 19.68
C THR A 414 -17.42 -4.61 19.03
N ASN A 415 -17.10 -5.89 18.85
CA ASN A 415 -18.08 -6.89 18.40
C ASN A 415 -18.90 -7.50 19.55
N SER A 416 -18.83 -6.92 20.75
CA SER A 416 -19.51 -7.45 21.93
C SER A 416 -21.03 -7.32 21.82
N SER A 417 -21.75 -8.34 22.28
CA SER A 417 -23.20 -8.30 22.35
C SER A 417 -23.67 -7.30 23.41
N LEU A 418 -24.94 -6.88 23.34
CA LEU A 418 -25.51 -5.99 24.36
C LEU A 418 -25.46 -6.60 25.77
N ASN A 419 -25.51 -7.93 25.87
CA ASN A 419 -25.37 -8.65 27.13
C ASN A 419 -23.91 -8.60 27.62
N ASP A 420 -22.94 -8.91 26.76
CA ASP A 420 -21.51 -8.87 27.14
C ASP A 420 -21.09 -7.46 27.59
N ILE A 421 -21.60 -6.43 26.90
CA ILE A 421 -21.40 -5.03 27.30
C ILE A 421 -22.04 -4.82 28.68
N GLY A 422 -23.30 -5.20 28.85
CA GLY A 422 -24.01 -5.08 30.12
C GLY A 422 -23.28 -5.73 31.30
N ASP A 423 -22.80 -6.94 31.11
CA ASP A 423 -22.03 -7.72 32.09
C ASP A 423 -20.73 -7.00 32.47
N ALA A 424 -19.99 -6.51 31.47
CA ALA A 424 -18.76 -5.76 31.69
C ALA A 424 -18.97 -4.45 32.49
N PHE A 425 -20.18 -3.88 32.52
CA PHE A 425 -20.53 -2.69 33.30
C PHE A 425 -21.24 -3.00 34.64
N GLY A 426 -20.99 -4.19 35.20
CA GLY A 426 -21.50 -4.60 36.51
C GLY A 426 -22.87 -5.27 36.43
N GLY A 427 -23.06 -6.15 35.44
CA GLY A 427 -24.29 -6.94 35.27
C GLY A 427 -25.52 -6.10 34.94
N LYS A 428 -25.37 -5.10 34.07
CA LYS A 428 -26.50 -4.27 33.62
C LYS A 428 -27.28 -4.98 32.53
N ASP A 429 -28.60 -4.87 32.57
CA ASP A 429 -29.44 -5.42 31.50
C ASP A 429 -29.14 -4.75 30.15
N HIS A 430 -29.29 -5.51 29.05
CA HIS A 430 -29.17 -5.02 27.68
C HIS A 430 -30.00 -3.74 27.42
N GLY A 431 -31.16 -3.61 28.05
CA GLY A 431 -32.00 -2.40 27.96
C GLY A 431 -31.31 -1.13 28.48
N THR A 432 -30.45 -1.26 29.49
CA THR A 432 -29.62 -0.14 29.99
C THR A 432 -28.60 0.29 28.95
N VAL A 433 -27.97 -0.66 28.26
CA VAL A 433 -27.00 -0.40 27.19
C VAL A 433 -27.69 0.29 26.00
N ILE A 434 -28.87 -0.18 25.61
CA ILE A 434 -29.68 0.44 24.55
C ILE A 434 -30.03 1.89 24.92
N HIS A 435 -30.49 2.12 26.15
CA HIS A 435 -30.81 3.47 26.62
C HIS A 435 -29.59 4.39 26.61
N ALA A 436 -28.44 3.91 27.09
CA ALA A 436 -27.17 4.64 27.04
C ALA A 436 -26.81 5.03 25.61
N CYS A 437 -26.87 4.08 24.67
CA CYS A 437 -26.54 4.34 23.27
C CYS A 437 -27.47 5.38 22.64
N LYS A 438 -28.79 5.28 22.86
CA LYS A 438 -29.76 6.26 22.35
C LYS A 438 -29.53 7.66 22.92
N LEU A 439 -29.25 7.75 24.23
CA LEU A 439 -28.99 9.03 24.90
C LEU A 439 -27.73 9.71 24.34
N ILE A 440 -26.66 8.95 24.16
CA ILE A 440 -25.40 9.48 23.65
C ILE A 440 -25.54 9.90 22.18
N LYS A 441 -26.21 9.11 21.33
CA LYS A 441 -26.50 9.50 19.93
C LYS A 441 -27.23 10.85 19.87
N ARG A 442 -28.31 11.00 20.64
CA ARG A 442 -29.03 12.28 20.72
C ARG A 442 -28.13 13.44 21.17
N ARG A 443 -27.28 13.23 22.18
CA ARG A 443 -26.36 14.27 22.66
C ARG A 443 -25.28 14.65 21.66
N ILE A 444 -24.83 13.71 20.82
CA ILE A 444 -23.90 14.00 19.72
C ILE A 444 -24.55 14.94 18.71
N ASP A 445 -25.85 14.82 18.48
CA ASP A 445 -26.59 15.70 17.56
C ASP A 445 -26.84 17.08 18.16
N GLU A 446 -27.14 17.15 19.46
CA GLU A 446 -27.55 18.37 20.17
C GLU A 446 -26.37 19.22 20.71
N ASP A 447 -25.23 18.62 21.06
CA ASP A 447 -24.11 19.30 21.73
C ASP A 447 -22.76 19.08 21.04
N GLU A 448 -22.20 20.16 20.49
CA GLU A 448 -20.91 20.17 19.81
C GLU A 448 -19.76 19.72 20.70
N LYS A 449 -19.79 20.06 22.00
CA LYS A 449 -18.74 19.66 22.94
C LYS A 449 -18.74 18.15 23.12
N THR A 450 -19.91 17.57 23.37
CA THR A 450 -20.08 16.12 23.47
C THR A 450 -19.63 15.40 22.19
N ARG A 451 -19.99 15.93 21.01
CA ARG A 451 -19.55 15.39 19.72
C ARG A 451 -18.04 15.37 19.58
N HIS A 452 -17.38 16.50 19.89
CA HIS A 452 -15.93 16.60 19.80
C HIS A 452 -15.24 15.64 20.79
N THR A 453 -15.71 15.58 22.04
CA THR A 453 -15.18 14.66 23.05
C THR A 453 -15.30 13.20 22.62
N ILE A 454 -16.45 12.79 22.07
CA ILE A 454 -16.66 11.41 21.63
C ILE A 454 -15.78 11.07 20.44
N LYS A 455 -15.67 11.96 19.43
CA LYS A 455 -14.72 11.78 18.32
C LYS A 455 -13.28 11.66 18.80
N MET A 456 -12.88 12.47 19.77
CA MET A 456 -11.53 12.44 20.33
C MET A 456 -11.27 11.10 21.05
N LEU A 457 -12.21 10.63 21.88
CA LEU A 457 -12.10 9.34 22.57
C LEU A 457 -12.08 8.17 21.60
N ASP A 458 -12.92 8.20 20.57
CA ASP A 458 -12.97 7.20 19.49
C ASP A 458 -11.62 7.11 18.78
N SER A 459 -11.09 8.25 18.30
CA SER A 459 -9.77 8.30 17.66
C SER A 459 -8.64 7.81 18.57
N GLN A 460 -8.69 8.09 19.87
CA GLN A 460 -7.68 7.60 20.82
C GLN A 460 -7.77 6.10 21.09
N LEU A 461 -8.97 5.52 21.02
CA LEU A 461 -9.19 4.08 21.22
C LEU A 461 -8.83 3.27 19.98
N GLN A 462 -8.94 3.84 18.79
CA GLN A 462 -8.63 3.17 17.52
C GLN A 462 -7.16 3.32 17.06
N ARG A 463 -6.35 4.14 17.75
CA ARG A 463 -4.89 4.24 17.56
C ARG A 463 -4.18 3.05 18.18
#